data_AF-A0A7S9S983-F1
#
_entry.id   AF-A0A7S9S983-F1
#
_cell.length_a   1.000
_cell.length_b   1.000
_cell.length_c   1.000
_cell.angle_alpha   90.00
_cell.angle_beta   90.00
_cell.angle_gamma   90.00
#
_symmetry.space_group_name_H-M   'P 1'
#
loop_
_entity.id
_entity.type
_entity.pdbx_description
1 polymer ?
#
loop_
_entity_poly.entity_id
_entity_poly.type
_entity_poly.pdbx_seq_one_letter_code
_entity_poly.pdbx_strand_id
1 'polypeptide(L)'
;MKFRNFILFAVTIIGFDGCYIGEPSYEVFKETLTANIGNPNILLAQNNKSVYSEDRYIYEFERPKGCHYGYLTNKDDKPERVLDWVILSGKEFCKERRAWALSF
;
A
#
# COMPACT_ATOMS: atom_id res chain seq x y z
N MET A 1 -22.78 38.09 -4.09
CA MET A 1 -23.02 36.66 -3.72
C MET A 1 -22.21 35.71 -4.61
N LYS A 2 -20.88 35.86 -4.72
CA LYS A 2 -20.03 34.96 -5.55
C LYS A 2 -18.77 34.45 -4.85
N PHE A 3 -18.29 35.13 -3.81
CA PHE A 3 -17.11 34.71 -3.04
C PHE A 3 -17.43 33.77 -1.85
N ARG A 4 -18.67 33.78 -1.35
CA ARG A 4 -19.05 32.99 -0.16
C ARG A 4 -19.19 31.48 -0.41
N ASN A 5 -19.39 31.07 -1.67
CA ASN A 5 -19.48 29.65 -2.03
C ASN A 5 -18.11 29.00 -2.28
N PHE A 6 -17.07 29.80 -2.55
CA PHE A 6 -15.72 29.28 -2.82
C PHE A 6 -15.02 28.82 -1.53
N ILE A 7 -15.29 29.51 -0.42
CA ILE A 7 -14.74 29.16 0.91
C ILE A 7 -15.28 27.81 1.38
N LEU A 8 -16.56 27.49 1.09
CA LEU A 8 -17.17 26.21 1.45
C LEU A 8 -16.52 25.01 0.74
N PHE A 9 -16.01 25.19 -0.49
CA PHE A 9 -15.25 24.16 -1.20
C PHE A 9 -13.79 24.07 -0.74
N ALA A 10 -13.18 25.18 -0.30
CA ALA A 10 -11.81 25.17 0.20
C ALA A 10 -11.67 24.39 1.52
N VAL A 11 -12.69 24.41 2.38
CA VAL A 11 -12.69 23.67 3.66
C VAL A 11 -12.85 22.15 3.46
N THR A 12 -13.54 21.71 2.40
CA THR A 12 -13.68 20.27 2.08
C THR A 12 -12.42 19.68 1.43
N ILE A 13 -11.52 20.50 0.88
CA ILE A 13 -10.28 20.04 0.25
C ILE A 13 -9.15 19.81 1.28
N ILE A 14 -9.21 20.43 2.46
CA ILE A 14 -8.15 20.35 3.49
C ILE A 14 -8.24 19.07 4.36
N GLY A 15 -9.28 18.24 4.18
CA GLY A 15 -9.60 17.15 5.11
C GLY A 15 -9.29 15.72 4.67
N PHE A 16 -8.50 15.50 3.62
CA PHE A 16 -8.16 14.14 3.14
C PHE A 16 -6.70 13.73 3.41
N ASP A 17 -6.00 14.42 4.30
CA ASP A 17 -4.89 13.78 5.00
C ASP A 17 -5.52 12.73 5.91
N GLY A 18 -5.59 11.49 5.42
CA GLY A 18 -6.27 10.40 6.11
C GLY A 18 -5.83 10.39 7.58
N CYS A 19 -6.76 10.66 8.50
CA CYS A 19 -6.44 10.63 9.91
C CYS A 19 -5.85 9.23 10.21
N TYR A 20 -4.72 9.16 10.91
CA TYR A 20 -4.11 7.89 11.28
C TYR A 20 -4.23 7.72 12.79
N ILE A 21 -4.71 6.56 13.25
CA ILE A 21 -4.88 6.25 14.67
C ILE A 21 -3.76 5.31 15.13
N GLY A 22 -3.35 5.50 16.38
CA GLY A 22 -2.52 4.55 17.10
C GLY A 22 -1.03 4.68 16.79
N GLU A 23 -0.25 3.87 17.51
CA GLU A 23 1.19 3.78 17.30
C GLU A 23 1.50 2.99 16.01
N PRO A 24 2.55 3.36 15.26
CA PRO A 24 2.99 2.57 14.12
C PRO A 24 3.35 1.15 14.55
N SER A 25 2.73 0.14 13.93
CA SER A 25 3.00 -1.25 14.25
C SER A 25 3.23 -2.08 12.99
N TYR A 26 3.98 -3.16 13.17
CA TYR A 26 4.18 -4.15 12.12
C TYR A 26 2.89 -4.90 11.78
N GLU A 27 2.03 -5.16 12.77
CA GLU A 27 0.81 -5.93 12.54
C GLU A 27 -0.14 -5.17 11.60
N VAL A 28 -0.26 -3.85 11.73
CA VAL A 28 -1.03 -3.02 10.79
C VAL A 28 -0.45 -3.06 9.37
N PHE A 29 0.88 -3.03 9.24
CA PHE A 29 1.55 -3.18 7.95
C PHE A 29 1.24 -4.54 7.33
N LYS A 30 1.39 -5.62 8.11
CA LYS A 30 1.10 -7.01 7.72
C LYS A 30 -0.35 -7.18 7.25
N GLU A 31 -1.31 -6.65 8.00
CA GLU A 31 -2.74 -6.67 7.65
C GLU A 31 -2.98 -5.95 6.32
N THR A 32 -2.37 -4.78 6.14
CA THR A 32 -2.51 -3.98 4.92
C THR A 32 -1.97 -4.72 3.69
N LEU A 33 -0.80 -5.36 3.79
CA LEU A 33 -0.26 -6.14 2.67
C LEU A 33 -1.09 -7.38 2.38
N THR A 34 -1.55 -8.08 3.42
CA THR A 34 -2.37 -9.28 3.29
C THR A 34 -3.72 -8.98 2.65
N ALA A 35 -4.31 -7.82 2.93
CA ALA A 35 -5.55 -7.36 2.30
C ALA A 35 -5.42 -7.14 0.77
N ASN A 36 -4.19 -7.04 0.24
CA ASN A 36 -3.93 -6.90 -1.19
C ASN A 36 -3.71 -8.23 -1.92
N ILE A 37 -3.72 -9.37 -1.21
CA ILE A 37 -3.65 -10.70 -1.85
C ILE A 37 -4.84 -10.87 -2.79
N GLY A 38 -4.54 -11.28 -4.03
CA GLY A 38 -5.51 -11.45 -5.11
C GLY A 38 -5.80 -10.17 -5.91
N ASN A 39 -5.31 -9.00 -5.48
CA ASN A 39 -5.57 -7.73 -6.16
C ASN A 39 -4.60 -7.52 -7.34
N PRO A 40 -5.07 -7.51 -8.60
CA PRO A 40 -4.20 -7.23 -9.76
C PRO A 40 -3.88 -5.74 -9.92
N ASN A 41 -4.72 -4.84 -9.40
CA ASN A 41 -4.64 -3.41 -9.68
C ASN A 41 -3.39 -2.75 -9.07
N ILE A 42 -2.92 -3.27 -7.93
CA ILE A 42 -1.73 -2.74 -7.27
C ILE A 42 -0.46 -2.93 -8.10
N LEU A 43 -0.48 -3.89 -9.04
CA LEU A 43 0.64 -4.21 -9.94
C LEU A 43 0.62 -3.35 -11.20
N LEU A 44 -0.55 -2.87 -11.64
CA LEU A 44 -0.72 -2.11 -12.88
C LEU A 44 0.01 -0.77 -12.86
N ALA A 45 0.20 -0.19 -11.68
CA ALA A 45 0.89 1.08 -11.50
C ALA A 45 2.42 0.93 -11.39
N GLN A 46 2.96 -0.29 -11.44
CA GLN A 46 4.35 -0.57 -11.10
C GLN A 46 5.18 -1.03 -12.29
N ASN A 47 6.36 -0.42 -12.44
CA ASN A 47 7.33 -0.73 -13.48
C ASN A 47 8.58 -1.46 -12.95
N ASN A 48 8.68 -1.68 -11.65
CA ASN A 48 9.84 -2.25 -10.96
C ASN A 48 9.71 -3.76 -10.74
N LYS A 49 9.25 -4.46 -11.78
CA LYS A 49 9.12 -5.90 -11.81
C LYS A 49 10.48 -6.57 -12.00
N SER A 50 10.81 -7.56 -11.19
CA SER A 50 12.00 -8.40 -11.34
C SER A 50 11.68 -9.88 -11.15
N VAL A 51 12.60 -10.75 -11.56
CA VAL A 51 12.47 -12.21 -11.35
C VAL A 51 12.88 -12.54 -9.92
N TYR A 52 11.96 -13.15 -9.16
CA TYR A 52 12.23 -13.58 -7.78
C TYR A 52 12.69 -15.04 -7.71
N SER A 53 11.99 -15.91 -8.44
CA SER A 53 12.28 -17.34 -8.54
C SER A 53 11.98 -17.85 -9.95
N GLU A 54 12.14 -19.16 -10.17
CA GLU A 54 11.80 -19.80 -11.46
C GLU A 54 10.34 -19.53 -11.87
N ASP A 55 9.42 -19.58 -10.91
CA ASP A 55 7.97 -19.49 -11.09
C ASP A 55 7.36 -18.13 -10.68
N ARG A 56 8.13 -17.23 -10.04
CA ARG A 56 7.60 -15.97 -9.50
C ARG A 56 8.30 -14.71 -9.98
N TYR A 57 7.50 -13.66 -10.14
CA TYR A 57 7.99 -12.28 -10.19
C TYR A 57 7.84 -11.62 -8.82
N ILE A 58 8.65 -10.59 -8.57
CA ILE A 58 8.48 -9.65 -7.46
C ILE A 58 8.30 -8.24 -8.01
N TYR A 59 7.38 -7.51 -7.41
CA TYR A 59 7.18 -6.07 -7.61
C TYR A 59 7.59 -5.38 -6.32
N GLU A 60 8.64 -4.58 -6.37
CA GLU A 60 9.25 -3.97 -5.18
C GLU A 60 8.54 -2.65 -4.81
N PHE A 61 8.55 -2.29 -3.53
CA PHE A 61 7.92 -1.07 -3.04
C PHE A 61 8.72 -0.54 -1.86
N GLU A 62 8.64 0.77 -1.65
CA GLU A 62 9.16 1.42 -0.44
C GLU A 62 8.04 2.16 0.27
N ARG A 63 7.58 1.60 1.40
CA ARG A 63 6.59 2.22 2.28
C ARG A 63 6.55 1.50 3.64
N PRO A 64 6.64 2.22 4.78
CA PRO A 64 7.10 3.61 4.93
C PRO A 64 8.56 3.78 4.46
N LYS A 65 9.10 5.01 4.46
CA LYS A 65 10.49 5.27 4.04
C LYS A 65 11.48 4.35 4.78
N GLY A 66 12.32 3.66 4.02
CA GLY A 66 13.26 2.65 4.52
C GLY A 66 12.68 1.23 4.68
N CYS A 67 11.35 1.05 4.65
CA CYS A 67 10.74 -0.28 4.52
C CYS A 67 10.61 -0.65 3.05
N HIS A 68 11.57 -1.45 2.57
CA HIS A 68 11.48 -2.14 1.29
C HIS A 68 10.78 -3.48 1.46
N TYR A 69 9.76 -3.72 0.64
CA TYR A 69 9.01 -4.97 0.55
C TYR A 69 8.67 -5.24 -0.91
N GLY A 70 8.13 -6.42 -1.22
CA GLY A 70 7.60 -6.68 -2.54
C GLY A 70 6.45 -7.66 -2.57
N TYR A 71 5.59 -7.51 -3.58
CA TYR A 71 4.52 -8.45 -3.88
C TYR A 71 5.01 -9.53 -4.83
N LEU A 72 4.70 -10.78 -4.51
CA LEU A 72 5.02 -11.93 -5.33
C LEU A 72 3.83 -12.31 -6.21
N THR A 73 4.11 -12.57 -7.48
CA THR A 73 3.12 -13.02 -8.48
C THR A 73 3.62 -14.29 -9.15
N ASN A 74 2.71 -15.13 -9.67
CA ASN A 74 3.09 -16.26 -10.52
C ASN A 74 3.28 -15.77 -11.96
N LYS A 75 4.36 -16.20 -12.61
CA LYS A 75 4.65 -15.86 -14.01
C LYS A 75 3.55 -16.34 -14.97
N ASP A 76 2.91 -17.45 -14.65
CA ASP A 76 1.89 -18.11 -15.47
C ASP A 76 0.50 -17.50 -15.30
N ASP A 77 0.22 -16.80 -14.19
CA ASP A 77 -1.08 -16.18 -13.94
C ASP A 77 -1.28 -14.99 -14.91
N LYS A 78 -2.43 -14.95 -15.60
CA LYS A 78 -2.86 -13.85 -16.48
C LYS A 78 -4.36 -13.53 -16.25
N PRO A 79 -4.72 -12.32 -15.78
CA PRO A 79 -3.82 -11.24 -15.37
C PRO A 79 -3.01 -11.64 -14.12
N GLU A 80 -1.82 -11.06 -13.98
CA GLU A 80 -1.02 -11.25 -12.77
C GLU A 80 -1.76 -10.69 -11.56
N ARG A 81 -1.67 -11.40 -10.44
CA ARG A 81 -2.28 -11.03 -9.17
C ARG A 81 -1.29 -11.26 -8.05
N VAL A 82 -1.43 -10.49 -6.98
CA VAL A 82 -0.64 -10.70 -5.76
C VAL A 82 -0.98 -12.06 -5.17
N LEU A 83 0.02 -12.92 -5.02
CA LEU A 83 -0.14 -14.22 -4.34
C LEU A 83 0.38 -14.16 -2.91
N ASP A 84 1.46 -13.40 -2.71
CA ASP A 84 2.13 -13.28 -1.43
C ASP A 84 2.92 -11.97 -1.39
N TRP A 85 3.56 -11.69 -0.26
CA TRP A 85 4.44 -10.54 -0.08
C TRP A 85 5.64 -10.89 0.80
N VAL A 86 6.74 -10.16 0.63
CA VAL A 86 7.98 -10.38 1.37
C VAL A 86 8.60 -9.05 1.78
N ILE A 87 9.25 -9.03 2.94
CA ILE A 87 10.03 -7.88 3.40
C ILE A 87 11.48 -8.05 2.96
N LEU A 88 12.07 -7.00 2.40
CA LEU A 88 13.45 -6.98 1.91
C LEU A 88 14.39 -6.22 2.86
N SER A 89 13.85 -5.27 3.65
CA SER A 89 14.62 -4.33 4.48
C SER A 89 14.76 -4.71 5.96
N GLY A 90 13.88 -5.57 6.48
CA GLY A 90 13.79 -5.91 7.90
C GLY A 90 12.46 -5.46 8.53
N LYS A 91 11.96 -6.24 9.50
CA LYS A 91 10.65 -6.03 10.15
C LYS A 91 10.58 -4.69 10.90
N GLU A 92 11.72 -4.26 11.45
CA GLU A 92 11.88 -3.09 12.28
C GLU A 92 11.58 -1.77 11.55
N PHE A 93 11.78 -1.74 10.23
CA PHE A 93 11.52 -0.59 9.36
C PHE A 93 10.05 -0.53 8.90
N CYS A 94 9.37 -1.67 8.91
CA CYS A 94 8.02 -1.83 8.34
C CYS A 94 6.95 -1.68 9.42
N LYS A 95 6.62 -0.44 9.77
CA LYS A 95 5.57 -0.12 10.75
C LYS A 95 4.62 0.94 10.22
N GLU A 96 3.33 0.65 10.26
CA GLU A 96 2.30 1.57 9.78
C GLU A 96 1.27 1.90 10.86
N ARG A 97 0.67 3.08 10.74
CA ARG A 97 -0.49 3.46 11.53
C ARG A 97 -1.75 3.10 10.76
N ARG A 98 -2.80 2.74 11.49
CA ARG A 98 -4.08 2.39 10.88
C ARG A 98 -4.77 3.67 10.43
N ALA A 99 -5.22 3.72 9.18
CA ALA A 99 -6.06 4.80 8.72
C ALA A 99 -7.40 4.77 9.48
N TRP A 100 -7.88 5.94 9.93
CA TRP A 100 -9.17 6.13 10.61
C TRP A 100 -10.32 5.52 9.81
N ALA A 101 -10.25 5.66 8.48
CA ALA A 101 -11.24 5.12 7.55
C ALA A 101 -11.26 3.58 7.48
N LEU A 102 -10.43 2.88 8.26
CA LEU A 102 -10.38 1.41 8.32
C LEU A 102 -10.52 0.91 9.77
N SER A 103 -10.97 1.72 10.72
CA SER A 103 -10.99 1.37 12.17
C SER A 103 -12.32 0.79 12.68
N PHE A 104 -13.23 0.38 11.80
CA PHE A 104 -14.57 -0.11 12.12
C PHE A 104 -14.76 -1.59 11.78
#